data_AF-A0A3A5UU07-F1
#
_entry.id   AF-A0A3A5UU07-F1
#
_cell.length_a   1.000
_cell.length_b   1.000
_cell.length_c   1.000
_cell.angle_alpha   90.00
_cell.angle_beta   90.00
_cell.angle_gamma   90.00
#
_symmetry.space_group_name_H-M   'P 1'
#
loop_
_entity.id
_entity.type
_entity.pdbx_description
1 polymer ?
#
loop_
_entity_poly.entity_id
_entity_poly.type
_entity_poly.pdbx_seq_one_letter_code
_entity_poly.pdbx_strand_id
1 'polypeptide(L)'
;MSRTHTRLFPMLLVALIMATQIPLTTSTSTVDEEFAGLLDVVIFDASCIQSLEACDAQRISHLVEYYGADWCEPCELIENEINMLNRSDTFVIQHHPSVVDESFLSASKLRFEYEHRLLFIPSIVIDGQGLLTGSSQGLELSSALSLRETNFSGLNNVSLSGGNLSWTASRGDSVSVWMTEATQHPTRNRTHPTLATGMLQFNSTDEVANISAMASETGGKIVVLLERTGVYRLVADSQNPTGGMDVYDGNTAGFETRTDGVSPATQAAVWTVILIASLLPAMYMRWSISKQTSSIDEEE
;
A
#
# COMPACT_ATOMS: atom_id res chain seq x y z
N MET A 1 33.52 -44.31 46.90
CA MET A 1 32.42 -44.14 45.92
C MET A 1 31.93 -42.71 46.06
N SER A 2 31.82 -41.84 45.05
CA SER A 2 31.71 -41.98 43.61
C SER A 2 32.47 -40.84 42.94
N ARG A 3 33.23 -41.16 41.89
CA ARG A 3 34.16 -40.27 41.17
C ARG A 3 33.67 -40.17 39.72
N THR A 4 32.50 -39.58 39.49
CA THR A 4 31.88 -39.56 38.14
C THR A 4 31.08 -38.30 37.79
N HIS A 5 31.31 -37.13 38.42
CA HIS A 5 30.57 -35.91 38.04
C HIS A 5 31.38 -34.78 37.37
N THR A 6 32.71 -34.90 37.30
CA THR A 6 33.55 -33.79 36.80
C THR A 6 33.99 -33.90 35.34
N ARG A 7 33.53 -34.92 34.60
CA ARG A 7 33.89 -35.12 33.17
C ARG A 7 32.74 -35.02 32.17
N LEU A 8 31.51 -34.82 32.62
CA LEU A 8 30.35 -34.65 31.71
C LEU A 8 30.19 -33.20 31.22
N PHE A 9 30.57 -32.23 32.03
CA PHE A 9 30.45 -30.80 31.69
C PHE A 9 31.31 -30.35 30.49
N PRO A 10 32.60 -30.74 30.36
CA PRO A 10 33.39 -30.32 29.19
C PRO A 10 32.97 -31.04 27.91
N MET A 11 32.38 -32.24 28.00
CA MET A 11 31.95 -33.02 26.85
C MET A 11 30.64 -32.49 26.24
N LEU A 12 29.72 -32.01 27.09
CA LEU A 12 28.47 -31.37 26.66
C LEU A 12 28.74 -30.01 25.98
N LEU A 13 29.73 -29.26 26.47
CA LEU A 13 30.12 -27.98 25.89
C LEU A 13 30.73 -28.14 24.48
N VAL A 14 31.55 -29.17 24.27
CA VAL A 14 32.15 -29.48 22.96
C VAL A 14 31.10 -29.97 21.96
N ALA A 15 30.11 -30.76 22.41
CA ALA A 15 29.00 -31.20 21.55
C ALA A 15 28.10 -30.03 21.11
N LEU A 16 27.89 -29.04 21.98
CA LEU A 16 27.12 -27.83 21.65
C LEU A 16 27.84 -26.93 20.63
N ILE A 17 29.18 -26.87 20.68
CA ILE A 17 29.99 -26.09 19.73
C ILE A 17 30.07 -26.77 18.35
N MET A 18 29.97 -28.10 18.29
CA MET A 18 29.93 -28.83 17.02
C MET A 18 28.56 -28.77 16.33
N ALA A 19 27.47 -28.63 17.09
CA ALA A 19 26.11 -28.51 16.53
C ALA A 19 25.83 -27.15 15.86
N THR A 20 26.65 -26.12 16.13
CA THR A 20 26.50 -24.77 15.54
C THR A 20 27.21 -24.60 14.21
N GLN A 21 27.86 -25.63 13.67
CA GLN A 21 28.59 -25.58 12.40
C GLN A 21 27.84 -26.21 11.21
N ILE A 22 26.52 -26.43 11.30
CA ILE A 22 25.74 -26.81 10.12
C ILE A 22 25.58 -25.54 9.25
N PRO A 23 26.17 -25.47 8.04
CA PRO A 23 25.87 -24.37 7.14
C PRO A 23 24.43 -24.57 6.64
N LEU A 24 23.49 -23.82 7.21
CA LEU A 24 22.20 -23.59 6.57
C LEU A 24 22.48 -22.73 5.34
N THR A 25 22.57 -23.36 4.18
CA THR A 25 22.47 -22.68 2.90
C THR A 25 21.04 -22.18 2.75
N THR A 26 20.73 -21.04 3.36
CA THR A 26 19.59 -20.24 2.95
C THR A 26 19.91 -19.72 1.56
N SER A 27 19.37 -20.39 0.55
CA SER A 27 19.20 -19.81 -0.78
C SER A 27 18.33 -18.56 -0.63
N THR A 28 18.96 -17.39 -0.56
CA THR A 28 18.29 -16.14 -0.89
C THR A 28 17.97 -16.19 -2.38
N SER A 29 16.80 -16.73 -2.71
CA SER A 29 16.15 -16.43 -3.97
C SER A 29 15.84 -14.94 -3.95
N THR A 30 16.66 -14.14 -4.61
CA THR A 30 16.29 -12.80 -5.03
C THR A 30 15.20 -12.97 -6.08
N VAL A 31 13.95 -13.13 -5.63
CA VAL A 31 12.82 -12.72 -6.46
C VAL A 31 12.98 -11.21 -6.50
N ASP A 32 13.40 -10.66 -7.65
CA ASP A 32 13.26 -9.24 -7.89
C ASP A 32 11.78 -8.93 -7.67
N GLU A 33 11.43 -8.27 -6.56
CA GLU A 33 10.07 -7.81 -6.33
C GLU A 33 9.76 -6.79 -7.42
N GLU A 34 9.00 -7.21 -8.42
CA GLU A 34 8.51 -6.30 -9.44
C GLU A 34 7.47 -5.39 -8.78
N PHE A 35 7.84 -4.11 -8.61
CA PHE A 35 6.92 -3.11 -8.05
C PHE A 35 5.74 -2.88 -8.98
N ALA A 36 4.55 -2.64 -8.41
CA ALA A 36 3.43 -2.17 -9.20
C ALA A 36 3.73 -0.79 -9.79
N GLY A 37 3.06 -0.50 -10.90
CA GLY A 37 3.20 0.79 -11.55
C GLY A 37 2.03 1.10 -12.45
N LEU A 38 1.59 2.35 -12.40
CA LEU A 38 0.65 2.92 -13.34
C LEU A 38 1.40 3.29 -14.62
N LEU A 39 1.03 2.66 -15.74
CA LEU A 39 1.77 2.77 -17.00
C LEU A 39 1.10 3.68 -18.00
N ASP A 40 -0.23 3.62 -18.13
CA ASP A 40 -1.02 4.46 -19.02
C ASP A 40 -2.42 4.72 -18.45
N VAL A 41 -3.03 5.83 -18.85
CA VAL A 41 -4.36 6.24 -18.43
C VAL A 41 -5.11 6.86 -19.60
N VAL A 42 -6.31 6.36 -19.87
CA VAL A 42 -7.24 6.96 -20.83
C VAL A 42 -8.65 7.04 -20.25
N ILE A 43 -9.42 8.03 -20.69
CA ILE A 43 -10.74 8.33 -20.12
C ILE A 43 -11.78 8.38 -21.22
N PHE A 44 -12.94 7.80 -20.97
CA PHE A 44 -14.15 7.95 -21.78
C PHE A 44 -15.25 8.63 -20.99
N ASP A 45 -16.18 9.27 -21.70
CA ASP A 45 -17.47 9.60 -21.11
C ASP A 45 -18.30 8.33 -20.88
N ALA A 46 -19.01 8.25 -19.76
CA ALA A 46 -19.87 7.11 -19.46
C ALA A 46 -20.95 6.88 -20.54
N SER A 47 -21.39 7.94 -21.23
CA SER A 47 -22.35 7.83 -22.33
C SER A 47 -21.87 6.92 -23.47
N CYS A 48 -20.54 6.73 -23.60
CA CYS A 48 -19.94 5.89 -24.62
C CYS A 48 -20.26 4.40 -24.45
N ILE A 49 -20.61 3.92 -23.24
CA ILE A 49 -21.04 2.53 -23.06
C ILE A 49 -22.29 2.23 -23.88
N GLN A 50 -23.20 3.20 -23.99
CA GLN A 50 -24.48 3.02 -24.68
C GLN A 50 -24.40 3.39 -26.18
N SER A 51 -23.34 4.09 -26.59
CA SER A 51 -23.11 4.47 -27.99
C SER A 51 -22.73 3.25 -28.82
N LEU A 52 -23.36 3.07 -29.98
CA LEU A 52 -22.93 2.09 -30.99
C LEU A 52 -21.81 2.61 -31.90
N GLU A 53 -21.53 3.92 -31.84
CA GLU A 53 -20.39 4.53 -32.50
C GLU A 53 -19.17 4.47 -31.58
N ALA A 54 -18.00 4.21 -32.17
CA ALA A 54 -16.75 4.16 -31.44
C ALA A 54 -16.40 5.54 -30.87
N CYS A 55 -16.26 5.60 -29.55
CA CYS A 55 -15.75 6.79 -28.87
C CYS A 55 -14.22 6.80 -28.86
N ASP A 56 -13.65 8.01 -29.02
CA ASP A 56 -12.24 8.27 -28.81
C ASP A 56 -11.94 8.51 -27.33
N ALA A 57 -10.82 7.98 -26.86
CA ALA A 57 -10.38 8.14 -25.49
C ALA A 57 -9.67 9.49 -25.30
N GLN A 58 -9.97 10.20 -24.21
CA GLN A 58 -9.21 11.35 -23.76
C GLN A 58 -7.96 10.89 -23.01
N ARG A 59 -6.81 11.49 -23.33
CA ARG A 59 -5.56 11.33 -22.59
C ARG A 59 -5.36 12.51 -21.64
N ILE A 60 -4.69 12.23 -20.51
CA ILE A 60 -4.37 13.19 -19.46
C ILE A 60 -2.87 13.16 -19.17
N SER A 61 -2.37 14.19 -18.52
CA SER A 61 -0.99 14.27 -18.03
C SER A 61 -0.86 13.74 -16.61
N HIS A 62 -1.90 13.90 -15.79
CA HIS A 62 -1.89 13.46 -14.40
C HIS A 62 -3.16 12.71 -14.01
N LEU A 63 -2.99 11.60 -13.29
CA LEU A 63 -4.06 10.93 -12.57
C LEU A 63 -3.87 11.17 -11.07
N VAL A 64 -4.92 11.66 -10.43
CA VAL A 64 -4.98 11.84 -8.97
C VAL A 64 -5.99 10.86 -8.42
N GLU A 65 -5.57 10.04 -7.47
CA GLU A 65 -6.45 9.18 -6.71
C GLU A 65 -6.56 9.72 -5.29
N TYR A 66 -7.72 10.29 -4.97
CA TYR A 66 -8.01 10.86 -3.66
C TYR A 66 -8.79 9.85 -2.81
N TYR A 67 -8.30 9.58 -1.61
CA TYR A 67 -8.91 8.65 -0.66
C TYR A 67 -9.47 9.43 0.54
N GLY A 68 -10.79 9.43 0.69
CA GLY A 68 -11.53 10.17 1.72
C GLY A 68 -12.64 9.33 2.35
N ALA A 69 -13.50 9.97 3.15
CA ALA A 69 -14.71 9.36 3.70
C ALA A 69 -15.72 10.44 4.10
N ASP A 70 -17.01 10.11 4.13
CA ASP A 70 -18.08 11.08 4.43
C ASP A 70 -18.07 11.53 5.91
N TRP A 71 -17.54 10.70 6.81
CA TRP A 71 -17.36 11.03 8.24
C TRP A 71 -16.04 11.74 8.55
N CYS A 72 -15.16 11.91 7.56
CA CYS A 72 -13.83 12.47 7.74
C CYS A 72 -13.86 14.01 7.65
N GLU A 73 -13.88 14.69 8.79
CA GLU A 73 -13.83 16.17 8.80
C GLU A 73 -12.57 16.76 8.13
N PRO A 74 -11.34 16.22 8.35
CA PRO A 74 -10.14 16.74 7.67
C PRO A 74 -10.15 16.56 6.14
N CYS A 75 -11.00 15.68 5.61
CA CYS A 75 -11.15 15.41 4.19
C CYS A 75 -11.83 16.58 3.44
N GLU A 76 -12.69 17.35 4.14
CA GLU A 76 -13.43 18.47 3.54
C GLU A 76 -12.49 19.54 2.96
N LEU A 77 -11.32 19.78 3.59
CA LEU A 77 -10.33 20.73 3.09
C LEU A 77 -9.75 20.31 1.73
N ILE A 78 -9.49 19.02 1.57
CA ILE A 78 -8.90 18.47 0.35
C ILE A 78 -9.94 18.38 -0.77
N GLU A 79 -11.17 18.03 -0.44
CA GLU A 79 -12.28 18.01 -1.40
C GLU A 79 -12.57 19.41 -1.95
N ASN A 80 -12.45 20.45 -1.13
CA ASN A 80 -12.53 21.83 -1.60
C ASN A 80 -11.37 22.18 -2.54
N GLU A 81 -10.14 21.79 -2.20
CA GLU A 81 -8.97 21.99 -3.08
C GLU A 81 -9.15 21.29 -4.44
N ILE A 82 -9.62 20.03 -4.43
CA ILE A 82 -9.94 19.26 -5.65
C ILE A 82 -11.02 19.96 -6.48
N ASN A 83 -12.09 20.45 -5.85
CA ASN A 83 -13.15 21.17 -6.56
C ASN A 83 -12.69 22.51 -7.17
N MET A 84 -11.66 23.12 -6.60
CA MET A 84 -11.04 24.35 -7.12
C MET A 84 -9.94 24.07 -8.15
N LEU A 85 -9.55 22.80 -8.36
CA LEU A 85 -8.51 22.41 -9.29
C LEU A 85 -8.96 22.67 -10.74
N ASN A 86 -8.63 23.84 -11.26
CA ASN A 86 -8.97 24.23 -12.63
C ASN A 86 -7.89 23.79 -13.63
N ARG A 87 -7.82 22.47 -13.88
CA ARG A 87 -6.83 21.84 -14.77
C ARG A 87 -7.50 20.87 -15.73
N SER A 88 -7.26 21.03 -17.03
CA SER A 88 -7.81 20.14 -18.08
C SER A 88 -6.94 18.90 -18.35
N ASP A 89 -5.70 18.90 -17.85
CA ASP A 89 -4.70 17.86 -18.04
C ASP A 89 -4.64 16.87 -16.85
N THR A 90 -5.48 17.08 -15.83
CA THR A 90 -5.56 16.22 -14.64
C THR A 90 -6.94 15.60 -14.53
N PHE A 91 -7.00 14.33 -14.16
CA PHE A 91 -8.23 13.69 -13.75
C PHE A 91 -8.13 13.21 -12.31
N VAL A 92 -9.21 13.36 -11.54
CA VAL A 92 -9.28 12.93 -10.15
C VAL A 92 -10.28 11.79 -10.02
N ILE A 93 -9.87 10.64 -9.49
CA ILE A 93 -10.78 9.61 -8.99
C ILE A 93 -10.90 9.80 -7.49
N GLN A 94 -12.12 9.96 -6.99
CA GLN A 94 -12.37 9.97 -5.54
C GLN A 94 -12.75 8.56 -5.07
N HIS A 95 -12.15 8.12 -3.98
CA HIS A 95 -12.32 6.79 -3.42
C HIS A 95 -12.84 6.89 -1.98
N HIS A 96 -13.90 6.14 -1.68
CA HIS A 96 -14.39 5.91 -0.32
C HIS A 96 -14.09 4.46 0.12
N PRO A 97 -12.93 4.20 0.76
CA PRO A 97 -12.56 2.89 1.26
C PRO A 97 -13.21 2.52 2.61
N SER A 98 -13.89 3.45 3.29
CA SER A 98 -14.49 3.18 4.60
C SER A 98 -15.81 2.44 4.46
N VAL A 99 -15.91 1.27 5.12
CA VAL A 99 -17.15 0.46 5.17
C VAL A 99 -18.32 1.14 5.89
N VAL A 100 -18.07 2.30 6.50
CA VAL A 100 -19.06 3.10 7.21
C VAL A 100 -19.78 4.06 6.26
N ASP A 101 -19.18 4.39 5.11
CA ASP A 101 -19.77 5.30 4.13
C ASP A 101 -20.89 4.60 3.36
N GLU A 102 -21.99 5.30 3.09
CA GLU A 102 -23.07 4.78 2.22
C GLU A 102 -22.56 4.51 0.79
N SER A 103 -21.57 5.29 0.38
CA SER A 103 -20.90 5.22 -0.92
C SER A 103 -19.65 4.34 -0.91
N PHE A 104 -19.51 3.47 0.09
CA PHE A 104 -18.43 2.50 0.19
C PHE A 104 -18.27 1.65 -1.07
N LEU A 105 -17.04 1.57 -1.59
CA LEU A 105 -16.68 0.66 -2.67
C LEU A 105 -15.57 -0.31 -2.21
N SER A 106 -15.83 -1.62 -2.30
CA SER A 106 -14.86 -2.65 -1.90
C SER A 106 -13.56 -2.60 -2.70
N ALA A 107 -13.63 -2.27 -4.00
CA ALA A 107 -12.45 -2.06 -4.85
C ALA A 107 -11.61 -0.88 -4.35
N SER A 108 -12.23 0.23 -3.96
CA SER A 108 -11.54 1.39 -3.37
C SER A 108 -10.82 1.01 -2.07
N LYS A 109 -11.44 0.17 -1.23
CA LYS A 109 -10.80 -0.36 -0.01
C LYS A 109 -9.60 -1.26 -0.31
N LEU A 110 -9.74 -2.18 -1.26
CA LEU A 110 -8.63 -3.06 -1.67
C LEU A 110 -7.44 -2.23 -2.16
N ARG A 111 -7.71 -1.24 -3.03
CA ARG A 111 -6.69 -0.35 -3.57
C ARG A 111 -6.02 0.49 -2.48
N PHE A 112 -6.79 1.03 -1.53
CA PHE A 112 -6.28 1.76 -0.38
C PHE A 112 -5.39 0.90 0.53
N GLU A 113 -5.87 -0.27 0.97
CA GLU A 113 -5.22 -1.08 2.01
C GLU A 113 -4.08 -1.96 1.48
N TYR A 114 -4.21 -2.50 0.27
CA TYR A 114 -3.31 -3.56 -0.23
C TYR A 114 -2.44 -3.11 -1.40
N GLU A 115 -2.99 -2.36 -2.37
CA GLU A 115 -2.21 -1.91 -3.53
C GLU A 115 -1.33 -0.72 -3.18
N HIS A 116 -1.93 0.36 -2.66
CA HIS A 116 -1.23 1.57 -2.21
C HIS A 116 -0.74 1.51 -0.77
N ARG A 117 -1.27 0.58 0.05
CA ARG A 117 -0.88 0.37 1.45
C ARG A 117 -0.92 1.66 2.28
N LEU A 118 -1.94 2.47 2.04
CA LEU A 118 -2.13 3.74 2.71
C LEU A 118 -2.54 3.51 4.17
N LEU A 119 -2.01 4.33 5.06
CA LEU A 119 -2.22 4.16 6.51
C LEU A 119 -3.38 5.02 7.03
N PHE A 120 -3.65 6.16 6.39
CA PHE A 120 -4.59 7.16 6.90
C PHE A 120 -5.38 7.81 5.76
N ILE A 121 -6.57 8.31 6.07
CA ILE A 121 -7.31 9.25 5.23
C ILE A 121 -7.27 10.66 5.89
N PRO A 122 -7.30 11.76 5.12
CA PRO A 122 -7.21 11.77 3.66
C PRO A 122 -5.80 11.40 3.17
N SER A 123 -5.73 10.74 2.02
CA SER A 123 -4.48 10.50 1.29
C SER A 123 -4.70 10.74 -0.19
N ILE A 124 -3.67 11.22 -0.88
CA ILE A 124 -3.69 11.46 -2.32
C ILE A 124 -2.51 10.71 -2.94
N VAL A 125 -2.81 9.89 -3.95
CA VAL A 125 -1.79 9.28 -4.81
C VAL A 125 -1.78 9.99 -6.15
N ILE A 126 -0.61 10.42 -6.60
CA ILE A 126 -0.41 11.14 -7.86
C ILE A 126 0.36 10.25 -8.82
N ASP A 127 -0.21 9.96 -9.98
CA ASP A 127 0.42 9.18 -11.06
C ASP A 127 0.92 7.79 -10.64
N GLY A 128 0.25 7.17 -9.65
CA GLY A 128 0.63 5.88 -9.07
C GLY A 128 1.99 5.88 -8.36
N GLN A 129 2.55 7.05 -8.02
CA GLN A 129 3.89 7.15 -7.42
C GLN A 129 3.97 8.22 -6.33
N GLY A 130 3.45 9.41 -6.59
CA GLY A 130 3.45 10.51 -5.63
C GLY A 130 2.47 10.27 -4.49
N LEU A 131 2.82 10.71 -3.28
CA LEU A 131 1.98 10.61 -2.10
C LEU A 131 1.93 11.93 -1.34
N LEU A 132 0.71 12.38 -1.04
CA LEU A 132 0.41 13.43 -0.08
C LEU A 132 -0.51 12.85 0.99
N THR A 133 -0.10 12.92 2.26
CA THR A 133 -0.83 12.32 3.38
C THR A 133 -1.33 13.38 4.34
N GLY A 134 -2.62 13.31 4.68
CA GLY A 134 -3.29 14.25 5.57
C GLY A 134 -3.57 15.60 4.92
N SER A 135 -4.35 16.43 5.61
CA SER A 135 -4.83 17.69 5.03
C SER A 135 -3.71 18.71 4.77
N SER A 136 -2.66 18.73 5.61
CA SER A 136 -1.56 19.69 5.43
C SER A 136 -0.79 19.47 4.13
N GLN A 137 -0.48 18.21 3.80
CA GLN A 137 0.21 17.87 2.56
C GLN A 137 -0.75 17.89 1.37
N GLY A 138 -2.01 17.48 1.56
CA GLY A 138 -2.99 17.48 0.47
C GLY A 138 -3.27 18.88 -0.09
N LEU A 139 -3.12 19.94 0.71
CA LEU A 139 -3.20 21.33 0.22
C LEU A 139 -2.03 21.74 -0.69
N GLU A 140 -0.99 20.90 -0.82
CA GLU A 140 0.11 21.11 -1.77
C GLU A 140 -0.18 20.48 -3.15
N LEU A 141 -1.35 19.87 -3.37
CA LEU A 141 -1.70 19.13 -4.59
C LEU A 141 -1.37 19.89 -5.88
N SER A 142 -1.81 21.14 -6.01
CA SER A 142 -1.56 21.96 -7.21
C SER A 142 -0.05 22.19 -7.46
N SER A 143 0.73 22.36 -6.39
CA SER A 143 2.19 22.52 -6.48
C SER A 143 2.87 21.21 -6.83
N ALA A 144 2.46 20.10 -6.21
CA ALA A 144 2.97 18.76 -6.50
C ALA A 144 2.74 18.38 -7.97
N LEU A 145 1.52 18.58 -8.48
CA LEU A 145 1.19 18.36 -9.90
C LEU A 145 2.07 19.18 -10.85
N SER A 146 2.40 20.43 -10.47
CA SER A 146 3.22 21.31 -11.32
C SER A 146 4.71 20.93 -11.36
N LEU A 147 5.17 20.09 -10.41
CA LEU A 147 6.56 19.64 -10.31
C LEU A 147 6.77 18.24 -10.90
N ARG A 148 5.69 17.47 -11.07
CA ARG A 148 5.78 16.12 -11.63
C ARG A 148 5.79 16.16 -13.15
N GLU A 149 6.65 15.34 -13.72
CA GLU A 149 6.59 14.97 -15.13
C GLU A 149 6.25 13.49 -15.22
N THR A 150 5.06 13.19 -15.75
CA THR A 150 4.60 11.82 -15.95
C THR A 150 4.36 11.59 -17.44
N ASN A 151 4.76 10.41 -17.93
CA ASN A 151 4.56 10.03 -19.32
C ASN A 151 3.79 8.71 -19.41
N PHE A 152 2.47 8.84 -19.42
CA PHE A 152 1.56 7.72 -19.62
C PHE A 152 1.69 7.17 -21.05
N SER A 153 1.96 5.87 -21.14
CA SER A 153 2.10 5.16 -22.41
C SER A 153 1.93 3.65 -22.24
N GLY A 154 1.46 2.99 -23.28
CA GLY A 154 1.38 1.53 -23.35
C GLY A 154 0.06 1.04 -23.89
N LEU A 155 -1.03 1.80 -23.73
CA LEU A 155 -2.30 1.53 -24.39
C LEU A 155 -2.32 2.16 -25.78
N ASN A 156 -2.68 1.37 -26.78
CA ASN A 156 -2.85 1.77 -28.17
C ASN A 156 -4.19 1.29 -28.70
N ASN A 157 -4.72 1.96 -29.73
CA ASN A 157 -5.99 1.62 -30.38
C ASN A 157 -7.15 1.43 -29.38
N VAL A 158 -7.19 2.25 -28.31
CA VAL A 158 -8.25 2.14 -27.31
C VAL A 158 -9.53 2.71 -27.86
N SER A 159 -10.60 1.93 -27.88
CA SER A 159 -11.92 2.40 -28.29
C SER A 159 -13.02 1.72 -27.49
N LEU A 160 -14.12 2.44 -27.29
CA LEU A 160 -15.30 1.95 -26.59
C LEU A 160 -16.53 2.08 -27.50
N SER A 161 -17.24 0.97 -27.70
CA SER A 161 -18.44 0.92 -28.52
C SER A 161 -19.39 -0.18 -28.04
N GLY A 162 -20.65 0.17 -27.76
CA GLY A 162 -21.72 -0.76 -27.39
C GLY A 162 -21.38 -1.57 -26.14
N GLY A 163 -20.68 -0.96 -25.18
CA GLY A 163 -20.20 -1.61 -23.97
C GLY A 163 -18.99 -2.53 -24.15
N ASN A 164 -18.46 -2.65 -25.37
CA ASN A 164 -17.21 -3.37 -25.62
C ASN A 164 -16.04 -2.37 -25.65
N LEU A 165 -15.16 -2.49 -24.66
CA LEU A 165 -13.88 -1.80 -24.61
C LEU A 165 -12.86 -2.64 -25.38
N SER A 166 -12.08 -2.04 -26.26
CA SER A 166 -10.97 -2.67 -26.97
C SER A 166 -9.69 -1.89 -26.76
N TRP A 167 -8.55 -2.57 -26.73
CA TRP A 167 -7.24 -1.99 -26.55
C TRP A 167 -6.15 -2.92 -27.11
N THR A 168 -4.96 -2.37 -27.30
CA THR A 168 -3.72 -3.13 -27.47
C THR A 168 -2.70 -2.59 -26.48
N ALA A 169 -2.07 -3.49 -25.72
CA ALA A 169 -1.09 -3.11 -24.71
C ALA A 169 0.33 -3.48 -25.16
N SER A 170 1.27 -2.55 -25.10
CA SER A 170 2.69 -2.82 -25.41
C SER A 170 3.51 -3.26 -24.19
N ARG A 171 2.94 -3.11 -22.99
CA ARG A 171 3.54 -3.40 -21.68
C ARG A 171 2.43 -3.54 -20.63
N GLY A 172 2.79 -3.93 -19.42
CA GLY A 172 1.83 -4.07 -18.30
C GLY A 172 1.15 -5.44 -18.30
N ASP A 173 0.55 -5.78 -17.17
CA ASP A 173 -0.01 -7.10 -16.91
C ASP A 173 -1.54 -7.04 -16.83
N SER A 174 -2.09 -5.92 -16.36
CA SER A 174 -3.52 -5.75 -16.14
C SER A 174 -4.05 -4.44 -16.70
N VAL A 175 -5.34 -4.48 -17.07
CA VAL A 175 -6.14 -3.30 -17.42
C VAL A 175 -7.28 -3.19 -16.43
N SER A 176 -7.25 -2.14 -15.62
CA SER A 176 -8.29 -1.84 -14.63
C SER A 176 -9.20 -0.73 -15.16
N VAL A 177 -10.50 -0.95 -15.12
CA VAL A 177 -11.53 -0.02 -15.60
C VAL A 177 -12.32 0.47 -14.40
N TRP A 178 -12.25 1.76 -14.12
CA TRP A 178 -12.98 2.42 -13.03
C TRP A 178 -14.14 3.23 -13.58
N MET A 179 -15.32 3.08 -12.98
CA MET A 179 -16.45 3.96 -13.21
C MET A 179 -16.48 5.04 -12.14
N THR A 180 -16.65 6.29 -12.56
CA THR A 180 -16.80 7.43 -11.66
C THR A 180 -18.09 8.18 -11.95
N GLU A 181 -18.77 8.64 -10.90
CA GLU A 181 -20.03 9.37 -10.99
C GLU A 181 -20.08 10.54 -10.02
N ALA A 182 -20.90 11.53 -10.35
CA ALA A 182 -21.23 12.60 -9.42
C ALA A 182 -22.20 12.05 -8.35
N THR A 183 -21.72 11.94 -7.11
CA THR A 183 -22.50 11.37 -5.99
C THR A 183 -22.73 12.42 -4.92
N GLN A 184 -24.00 12.60 -4.51
CA GLN A 184 -24.34 13.54 -3.45
C GLN A 184 -23.88 12.99 -2.09
N HIS A 185 -23.29 13.86 -1.26
CA HIS A 185 -22.91 13.50 0.10
C HIS A 185 -24.17 13.26 0.95
N PRO A 186 -24.25 12.19 1.76
CA PRO A 186 -25.49 11.78 2.42
C PRO A 186 -26.02 12.80 3.44
N THR A 187 -25.13 13.45 4.17
CA THR A 187 -25.50 14.35 5.29
C THR A 187 -25.14 15.82 5.08
N ARG A 188 -24.44 16.16 3.99
CA ARG A 188 -23.93 17.51 3.73
C ARG A 188 -24.40 17.96 2.36
N ASN A 189 -24.68 19.25 2.20
CA ASN A 189 -25.14 19.81 0.92
C ASN A 189 -23.96 20.02 -0.05
N ARG A 190 -23.35 18.93 -0.48
CA ARG A 190 -22.21 18.90 -1.40
C ARG A 190 -22.21 17.62 -2.23
N THR A 191 -21.46 17.63 -3.32
CA THR A 191 -21.38 16.52 -4.28
C THR A 191 -19.91 16.16 -4.46
N HIS A 192 -19.63 14.85 -4.47
CA HIS A 192 -18.37 14.28 -4.92
C HIS A 192 -18.43 14.15 -6.45
N PRO A 193 -17.73 14.99 -7.24
CA PRO A 193 -17.93 15.05 -8.68
C PRO A 193 -17.48 13.79 -9.44
N THR A 194 -16.51 13.04 -8.92
CA THR A 194 -15.88 11.89 -9.61
C THR A 194 -15.65 10.72 -8.66
N LEU A 195 -16.68 10.38 -7.89
CA LEU A 195 -16.61 9.27 -6.94
C LEU A 195 -16.61 7.93 -7.66
N ALA A 196 -15.67 7.06 -7.33
CA ALA A 196 -15.59 5.71 -7.86
C ALA A 196 -16.81 4.88 -7.39
N THR A 197 -17.60 4.38 -8.34
CA THR A 197 -18.81 3.58 -8.08
C THR A 197 -18.67 2.13 -8.53
N GLY A 198 -17.66 1.81 -9.36
CA GLY A 198 -17.42 0.45 -9.82
C GLY A 198 -16.01 0.25 -10.37
N MET A 199 -15.56 -1.00 -10.39
CA MET A 199 -14.28 -1.40 -10.96
C MET A 199 -14.37 -2.78 -11.60
N LEU A 200 -13.78 -2.95 -12.78
CA LEU A 200 -13.51 -4.24 -13.42
C LEU A 200 -12.03 -4.33 -13.76
N GLN A 201 -11.48 -5.54 -13.78
CA GLN A 201 -10.08 -5.77 -14.13
C GLN A 201 -9.96 -6.92 -15.13
N PHE A 202 -9.05 -6.76 -16.09
CA PHE A 202 -8.78 -7.68 -17.20
C PHE A 202 -7.27 -7.89 -17.36
N ASN A 203 -6.87 -8.94 -18.08
CA ASN A 203 -5.46 -9.06 -18.45
C ASN A 203 -5.15 -8.09 -19.59
N SER A 204 -3.93 -7.54 -19.60
CA SER A 204 -3.49 -6.65 -20.68
C SER A 204 -3.54 -7.31 -22.07
N THR A 205 -3.45 -8.65 -22.12
CA THR A 205 -3.48 -9.48 -23.34
C THR A 205 -4.87 -9.81 -23.86
N ASP A 206 -5.94 -9.51 -23.13
CA ASP A 206 -7.30 -9.90 -23.55
C ASP A 206 -7.80 -9.10 -24.76
N GLU A 207 -7.21 -7.91 -24.99
CA GLU A 207 -7.46 -6.94 -26.08
C GLU A 207 -8.89 -6.40 -26.19
N VAL A 208 -9.89 -7.10 -25.65
CA VAL A 208 -11.30 -6.72 -25.65
C VAL A 208 -11.95 -7.17 -24.35
N ALA A 209 -12.79 -6.31 -23.77
CA ALA A 209 -13.64 -6.65 -22.63
C ALA A 209 -15.05 -6.05 -22.78
N ASN A 210 -16.02 -6.75 -22.21
CA ASN A 210 -17.38 -6.24 -22.10
C ASN A 210 -17.56 -5.56 -20.73
N ILE A 211 -17.80 -4.26 -20.77
CA ILE A 211 -18.03 -3.40 -19.61
C ILE A 211 -19.48 -2.85 -19.58
N SER A 212 -20.41 -3.45 -20.34
CA SER A 212 -21.81 -3.02 -20.38
C SER A 212 -22.51 -3.05 -19.03
N ALA A 213 -22.07 -3.92 -18.11
CA ALA A 213 -22.56 -3.98 -16.74
C ALA A 213 -22.23 -2.73 -15.90
N MET A 214 -21.27 -1.92 -16.33
CA MET A 214 -20.88 -0.65 -15.69
C MET A 214 -21.66 0.56 -16.25
N ALA A 215 -22.67 0.34 -17.08
CA ALA A 215 -23.49 1.41 -17.63
C ALA A 215 -24.13 2.23 -16.50
N SER A 216 -23.93 3.54 -16.55
CA SER A 216 -24.56 4.48 -15.62
C SER A 216 -25.67 5.27 -16.28
N GLU A 217 -26.76 5.49 -15.54
CA GLU A 217 -27.87 6.37 -15.94
C GLU A 217 -27.62 7.83 -15.55
N THR A 218 -26.75 8.07 -14.56
CA THR A 218 -26.45 9.41 -14.03
C THR A 218 -25.31 10.10 -14.80
N GLY A 219 -24.66 9.37 -15.71
CA GLY A 219 -23.50 9.83 -16.49
C GLY A 219 -22.19 9.55 -15.75
N GLY A 220 -21.14 10.33 -16.04
CA GLY A 220 -19.85 10.20 -15.37
C GLY A 220 -18.70 9.88 -16.33
N LYS A 221 -17.64 9.24 -15.81
CA LYS A 221 -16.43 8.91 -16.59
C LYS A 221 -15.98 7.48 -16.35
N ILE A 222 -15.43 6.90 -17.40
CA ILE A 222 -14.80 5.59 -17.38
C ILE A 222 -13.30 5.83 -17.49
N VAL A 223 -12.55 5.43 -16.47
CA VAL A 223 -11.09 5.57 -16.43
C VAL A 223 -10.47 4.20 -16.65
N VAL A 224 -9.70 4.07 -17.71
CA VAL A 224 -8.99 2.84 -18.07
C VAL A 224 -7.53 3.02 -17.69
N LEU A 225 -7.04 2.19 -16.79
CA LEU A 225 -5.69 2.17 -16.27
C LEU A 225 -4.97 0.95 -16.82
N LEU A 226 -3.79 1.15 -17.40
CA LEU A 226 -2.85 0.07 -17.68
C LEU A 226 -1.85 -0.01 -16.54
N GLU A 227 -1.76 -1.19 -15.92
CA GLU A 227 -0.99 -1.36 -14.70
C GLU A 227 -0.03 -2.55 -14.82
N ARG A 228 1.08 -2.44 -14.08
CA ARG A 228 1.90 -3.58 -13.71
C ARG A 228 1.46 -4.06 -12.34
N THR A 229 1.26 -5.37 -12.21
CA THR A 229 0.85 -6.00 -10.96
C THR A 229 1.97 -5.96 -9.93
N GLY A 230 1.61 -5.87 -8.65
CA GLY A 230 2.57 -5.81 -7.55
C GLY A 230 2.10 -4.88 -6.44
N VAL A 231 3.04 -4.39 -5.63
CA VAL A 231 2.78 -3.38 -4.60
C VAL A 231 3.37 -2.05 -5.03
N TYR A 232 2.61 -0.97 -4.90
CA TYR A 232 3.06 0.36 -5.27
C TYR A 232 4.11 0.87 -4.28
N ARG A 233 5.18 1.46 -4.81
CA ARG A 233 6.20 2.14 -4.02
C ARG A 233 5.98 3.64 -4.11
N LEU A 234 5.25 4.17 -3.14
CA LEU A 234 4.91 5.59 -3.10
C LEU A 234 6.05 6.43 -2.53
N VAL A 235 6.21 7.64 -3.06
CA VAL A 235 7.22 8.63 -2.67
C VAL A 235 6.51 9.91 -2.23
N ALA A 236 6.94 10.50 -1.13
CA ALA A 236 6.35 11.74 -0.63
C ALA A 236 6.64 12.90 -1.59
N ASP A 237 5.57 13.58 -2.04
CA ASP A 237 5.65 14.75 -2.92
C ASP A 237 5.47 16.08 -2.18
N SER A 238 5.35 16.01 -0.85
CA SER A 238 5.18 17.17 0.02
C SER A 238 6.52 17.77 0.43
N GLN A 239 6.61 19.09 0.45
CA GLN A 239 7.75 19.81 1.05
C GLN A 239 7.58 19.98 2.56
N ASN A 240 6.34 19.84 3.07
CA ASN A 240 6.10 19.79 4.51
C ASN A 240 6.29 18.36 5.04
N PRO A 241 7.19 18.14 6.02
CA PRO A 241 7.33 16.83 6.62
C PRO A 241 6.04 16.42 7.32
N THR A 242 5.54 15.23 7.03
CA THR A 242 4.57 14.53 7.87
C THR A 242 5.24 14.35 9.22
N GLY A 243 4.77 15.05 10.26
CA GLY A 243 5.44 15.13 11.55
C GLY A 243 6.08 13.81 11.99
N GLY A 244 7.41 13.72 11.85
CA GLY A 244 8.31 12.80 12.54
C GLY A 244 8.14 11.28 12.36
N MET A 245 7.40 10.78 11.37
CA MET A 245 7.39 9.33 11.09
C MET A 245 7.71 9.07 9.62
N ASP A 246 9.01 8.95 9.36
CA ASP A 246 9.50 8.26 8.17
C ASP A 246 9.27 6.76 8.37
N VAL A 247 8.19 6.22 7.81
CA VAL A 247 7.87 4.78 7.91
C VAL A 247 8.63 3.99 6.83
N TYR A 248 9.49 4.66 6.06
CA TYR A 248 10.37 4.04 5.09
C TYR A 248 11.79 4.61 5.25
N ASP A 249 12.61 3.97 6.09
CA ASP A 249 14.06 4.22 6.13
C ASP A 249 14.69 3.83 4.78
N GLY A 250 14.55 4.73 3.80
CA GLY A 250 15.17 4.66 2.49
C GLY A 250 16.66 5.01 2.51
N ASN A 251 17.26 5.17 3.70
CA ASN A 251 18.66 5.49 3.84
C ASN A 251 19.55 4.24 3.73
N THR A 252 19.76 3.77 2.49
CA THR A 252 20.94 2.96 2.13
C THR A 252 22.13 3.85 1.73
N ALA A 253 22.15 5.12 2.14
CA ALA A 253 23.36 5.92 2.13
C ALA A 253 24.11 5.72 3.45
N GLY A 254 25.03 4.74 3.44
CA GLY A 254 26.23 4.75 4.26
C GLY A 254 26.05 4.66 5.77
N PHE A 255 25.40 3.60 6.26
CA PHE A 255 25.96 3.01 7.47
C PHE A 255 27.25 2.32 7.02
N GLU A 256 28.40 2.94 7.28
CA GLU A 256 29.62 2.15 7.45
C GLU A 256 29.33 1.19 8.62
N THR A 257 28.69 0.06 8.31
CA THR A 257 28.87 -1.16 9.07
C THR A 257 30.34 -1.43 8.86
N ARG A 258 31.15 -0.96 9.82
CA ARG A 258 32.38 -1.65 10.14
C ARG A 258 31.99 -3.12 10.21
N THR A 259 32.38 -3.85 9.18
CA THR A 259 32.16 -5.27 9.03
C THR A 259 33.05 -5.96 10.05
N ASP A 260 32.69 -5.84 11.31
CA ASP A 260 33.10 -6.84 12.28
C ASP A 260 32.30 -8.08 11.89
N GLY A 261 32.97 -9.00 11.20
CA GLY A 261 32.44 -10.16 10.47
C GLY A 261 31.71 -11.20 11.34
N VAL A 262 30.69 -10.75 12.04
CA VAL A 262 29.88 -11.52 12.98
C VAL A 262 28.55 -11.76 12.29
N SER A 263 28.23 -13.03 12.01
CA SER A 263 27.05 -13.40 11.26
C SER A 263 25.76 -12.95 11.98
N PRO A 264 24.67 -12.63 11.25
CA PRO A 264 23.38 -12.26 11.86
C PRO A 264 22.87 -13.30 12.87
N ALA A 265 23.17 -14.58 12.64
CA ALA A 265 22.86 -15.66 13.56
C ALA A 265 23.62 -15.54 14.90
N THR A 266 24.90 -15.16 14.86
CA THR A 266 25.67 -14.89 16.10
C THR A 266 25.17 -13.66 16.83
N GLN A 267 24.71 -12.62 16.13
CA GLN A 267 24.13 -11.43 16.75
C GLN A 267 22.79 -11.75 17.44
N ALA A 268 21.92 -12.52 16.78
CA ALA A 268 20.67 -12.99 17.35
C ALA A 268 20.87 -13.89 18.58
N ALA A 269 21.88 -14.77 18.55
CA ALA A 269 22.24 -15.61 19.69
C ALA A 269 22.69 -14.78 20.91
N VAL A 270 23.53 -13.76 20.70
CA VAL A 270 23.99 -12.86 21.76
C VAL A 270 22.82 -12.13 22.42
N TRP A 271 21.91 -11.56 21.61
CA TRP A 271 20.74 -10.86 22.14
C TRP A 271 19.78 -11.79 22.89
N THR A 272 19.62 -13.03 22.42
CA THR A 272 18.81 -14.04 23.09
C THR A 272 19.38 -14.37 24.48
N VAL A 273 20.70 -14.52 24.60
CA VAL A 273 21.36 -14.78 25.89
C VAL A 273 21.19 -13.59 26.84
N ILE A 274 21.33 -12.35 26.34
CA ILE A 274 21.13 -11.14 27.15
C ILE A 274 19.69 -11.06 27.67
N LEU A 275 18.70 -11.34 26.81
CA LEU A 275 17.30 -11.33 27.21
C LEU A 275 17.01 -12.40 28.26
N ILE A 276 17.53 -13.62 28.10
CA ILE A 276 17.38 -14.68 29.11
C ILE A 276 18.04 -14.27 30.43
N ALA A 277 19.24 -13.69 30.39
CA ALA A 277 19.94 -13.20 31.58
C ALA A 277 19.14 -12.11 32.30
N SER A 278 18.50 -11.21 31.54
CA SER A 278 17.65 -10.14 32.09
C SER A 278 16.40 -10.66 32.81
N LEU A 279 15.93 -11.88 32.47
CA LEU A 279 14.78 -12.53 33.10
C LEU A 279 15.15 -13.33 34.36
N LEU A 280 16.44 -13.58 34.62
CA LEU A 280 16.88 -14.35 35.79
C LEU A 280 16.44 -13.76 37.14
N PRO A 281 16.46 -12.44 37.39
CA PRO A 281 15.99 -11.87 38.65
C PRO A 281 14.50 -12.15 38.90
N ALA A 282 13.68 -12.08 37.84
CA ALA A 282 12.25 -12.37 37.91
C ALA A 282 11.98 -13.86 38.18
N MET A 283 12.74 -14.75 37.54
CA MET A 283 12.67 -16.19 37.80
C MET A 283 13.11 -16.53 39.23
N TYR A 284 14.15 -15.87 39.74
CA TYR A 284 14.63 -16.05 41.10
C TYR A 284 13.61 -15.60 42.15
N MET A 285 12.99 -14.42 41.97
CA MET A 285 11.93 -13.94 42.86
C MET A 285 10.72 -14.89 42.88
N ARG A 286 10.30 -15.39 41.71
CA ARG A 286 9.20 -16.35 41.62
C ARG A 286 9.52 -17.67 42.33
N TRP A 287 10.77 -18.14 42.22
CA TRP A 287 11.21 -19.37 42.89
C TRP A 287 11.32 -19.19 44.40
N SER A 288 11.84 -18.06 44.90
CA SER A 288 11.93 -17.81 46.34
C SER A 288 10.55 -17.74 47.01
N ILE A 289 9.56 -17.12 46.35
CA ILE A 289 8.18 -17.06 46.84
C ILE A 289 7.57 -18.47 46.92
N SER A 290 7.80 -19.31 45.91
CA SER A 290 7.30 -20.70 45.93
C SER A 290 7.83 -21.56 47.08
N LYS A 291 9.01 -21.25 47.61
CA LYS A 291 9.58 -21.92 48.79
C LYS A 291 9.09 -21.37 50.12
N GLN A 292 8.64 -20.12 50.19
CA GLN A 292 8.08 -19.54 51.42
C GLN A 292 6.68 -20.10 51.73
N THR A 293 5.93 -20.55 50.72
CA THR A 293 4.61 -21.16 50.93
C THR A 293 4.70 -22.53 51.62
N SER A 294 5.83 -23.24 51.54
CA SER A 294 5.99 -24.56 52.19
C SER A 294 6.42 -24.49 53.65
N SER A 295 6.77 -23.32 54.19
CA SER A 295 7.23 -23.18 55.59
C SER A 295 6.19 -22.58 56.53
N ILE A 296 4.96 -22.36 56.06
CA ILE A 296 3.84 -21.85 56.90
C ILE A 296 2.96 -23.00 57.42
N ASP A 297 3.08 -24.21 56.87
CA ASP A 297 2.28 -25.38 57.27
C ASP A 297 3.00 -26.35 58.25
N GLU A 298 4.15 -25.98 58.84
CA GLU A 298 4.89 -26.82 59.82
C GLU A 298 5.06 -26.21 61.22
N GLU A 299 4.37 -25.12 61.55
CA GLU A 299 4.21 -24.63 62.94
C GLU A 299 2.72 -24.60 63.35
N GLU A 300 2.15 -25.79 63.54
CA GLU A 300 1.00 -26.03 64.43
C GLU A 300 1.35 -27.11 65.45
#